data_AF-A0A3C0U9H5-F1
#
_entry.id   AF-A0A3C0U9H5-F1
#
_cell.length_a   1.000
_cell.length_b   1.000
_cell.length_c   1.000
_cell.angle_alpha   90.00
_cell.angle_beta   90.00
_cell.angle_gamma   90.00
#
_symmetry.space_group_name_H-M   'P 1'
#
loop_
_entity.id
_entity.type
_entity.pdbx_description
1 polymer ?
#
loop_
_entity_poly.entity_id
_entity_poly.type
_entity_poly.pdbx_seq_one_letter_code
_entity_poly.pdbx_strand_id
1 'polypeptide(L)'
;DASGIVGFQFAIAAAVSGVFEVRESACQFVVSFIGGAIFGLVVGTVADMLFETLRSLGWETTTSRILMELFLPFILYLGAEAVHVSGILSVVAAGLIIRFDRTGIGPNVARTNIVSSSVWGVLSFTLNGTVFILLGMLLPNAMSTSWDDPGVSNQLLLVSIFVVAIVVIAMRFLWIALMLRVARDTITGKRRKMTKQRWRSAAVMTFGGPKGTITLSLMFTIPYQIVAGTPFPMRDELIFIAGGVIVVTLLLANFLLPLLAPNRNRDDSVEMSEITIEILRRTVEELTGRVTEDNRRAVMMVIDSYTKRITRLKQRIGETDPQGYMALQIAALNWEKDYVKARLAEVKAHPSDSKAANDLEAEACERLLDQIMNSLRHIETAHDSGHAIWRLKGRFRALQRRTGTLVRRVNSRIRRTTPLFSDDELFAHTRAVQVDAIEHVIDRLYEEMGRDTYNTEHCSKLLLDYRRGEATLRARPNVGVSAEAQEQAEGVKRESYGIELGVIQDMYEAGDITRVQSKQLRRNVYVMSVDADAQI
;
A
#
# COMPACT_ATOMS: atom_id res chain seq x y z
N ASP A 1 -3.46 15.85 26.04
CA ASP A 1 -3.92 17.08 25.37
C ASP A 1 -4.99 17.79 26.18
N ALA A 2 -6.18 17.20 26.33
CA ALA A 2 -7.27 17.81 27.09
C ALA A 2 -6.86 18.21 28.53
N SER A 3 -6.15 17.35 29.27
CA SER A 3 -5.64 17.68 30.61
C SER A 3 -4.66 18.87 30.63
N GLY A 4 -3.86 19.04 29.57
CA GLY A 4 -2.92 20.15 29.44
C GLY A 4 -3.63 21.49 29.18
N ILE A 5 -4.70 21.47 28.39
CA ILE A 5 -5.52 22.66 28.12
C ILE A 5 -6.20 23.14 29.40
N VAL A 6 -6.82 22.23 30.13
CA VAL A 6 -7.47 22.56 31.39
C VAL A 6 -6.44 23.10 32.38
N GLY A 7 -5.28 22.44 32.55
CA GLY A 7 -4.21 22.94 33.42
C GLY A 7 -3.72 24.35 33.04
N PHE A 8 -3.67 24.66 31.75
CA PHE A 8 -3.32 25.99 31.25
C PHE A 8 -4.40 27.05 31.52
N GLN A 9 -5.69 26.72 31.35
CA GLN A 9 -6.79 27.60 31.73
C GLN A 9 -6.71 27.99 33.20
N PHE A 10 -6.36 27.05 34.08
CA PHE A 10 -6.12 27.35 35.50
C PHE A 10 -4.92 28.26 35.73
N ALA A 11 -3.81 28.04 35.02
CA ALA A 11 -2.64 28.89 35.11
C ALA A 11 -2.96 30.35 34.70
N ILE A 12 -3.74 30.54 33.63
CA ILE A 12 -4.23 31.87 33.22
C ILE A 12 -5.19 32.44 34.26
N ALA A 13 -6.16 31.67 34.72
CA ALA A 13 -7.14 32.14 35.70
C ALA A 13 -6.45 32.61 36.99
N ALA A 14 -5.44 31.87 37.46
CA ALA A 14 -4.60 32.26 38.59
C ALA A 14 -3.78 33.53 38.30
N ALA A 15 -3.16 33.62 37.12
CA ALA A 15 -2.38 34.79 36.71
C ALA A 15 -3.23 36.07 36.59
N VAL A 16 -4.49 35.94 36.18
CA VAL A 16 -5.42 37.05 35.97
C VAL A 16 -6.13 37.47 37.26
N SER A 17 -6.45 36.52 38.14
CA SER A 17 -7.14 36.80 39.42
C SER A 17 -6.19 37.22 40.54
N GLY A 18 -4.91 36.83 40.48
CA GLY A 18 -3.91 37.16 41.50
C GLY A 18 -4.09 36.43 42.85
N VAL A 19 -5.18 35.68 43.03
CA VAL A 19 -5.49 34.92 44.24
C VAL A 19 -5.40 33.42 43.91
N PHE A 20 -4.46 32.71 44.53
CA PHE A 20 -4.28 31.28 44.31
C PHE A 20 -4.96 30.46 45.40
N GLU A 21 -6.29 30.29 45.30
CA GLU A 21 -7.02 29.34 46.15
C GLU A 21 -6.91 27.92 45.57
N VAL A 22 -5.73 27.31 45.80
CA VAL A 22 -5.34 25.98 45.30
C VAL A 22 -6.47 24.95 45.43
N ARG A 23 -7.14 24.94 46.59
CA ARG A 23 -8.15 23.92 46.93
C ARG A 23 -9.44 24.11 46.14
N GLU A 24 -9.95 25.34 46.04
CA GLU A 24 -11.18 25.61 45.31
C GLU A 24 -10.98 25.45 43.80
N SER A 25 -9.87 25.97 43.28
CA SER A 25 -9.50 25.77 41.86
C SER A 25 -9.29 24.30 41.51
N ALA A 26 -8.65 23.51 42.39
CA ALA A 26 -8.50 22.07 42.18
C ALA A 26 -9.85 21.32 42.24
N CYS A 27 -10.77 21.72 43.11
CA CYS A 27 -12.11 21.14 43.17
C CYS A 27 -12.89 21.45 41.88
N GLN A 28 -12.87 22.71 41.44
CA GLN A 28 -13.49 23.14 40.18
C GLN A 28 -12.88 22.44 38.97
N PHE A 29 -11.56 22.20 38.97
CA PHE A 29 -10.89 21.37 37.95
C PHE A 29 -11.51 19.98 37.90
N VAL A 30 -11.60 19.29 39.04
CA VAL A 30 -12.09 17.91 39.09
C VAL A 30 -13.56 17.86 38.64
N VAL A 31 -14.38 18.82 39.08
CA VAL A 31 -15.79 18.91 38.69
C VAL A 31 -15.94 19.18 37.19
N SER A 32 -15.22 20.15 36.64
CA SER A 32 -15.27 20.45 35.19
C SER A 32 -14.73 19.30 34.35
N PHE A 33 -13.69 18.61 34.84
CA PHE A 33 -13.08 17.47 34.17
C PHE A 33 -14.02 16.26 34.13
N ILE A 34 -14.54 15.85 35.28
CA ILE A 34 -15.46 14.71 35.41
C ILE A 34 -16.79 15.06 34.74
N GLY A 35 -17.31 16.26 34.97
CA GLY A 35 -18.54 16.75 34.35
C GLY A 35 -18.46 16.76 32.83
N GLY A 36 -17.34 17.23 32.26
CA GLY A 36 -17.11 17.22 30.82
C GLY A 36 -17.07 15.79 30.27
N ALA A 37 -16.36 14.88 30.94
CA ALA A 37 -16.30 13.48 30.56
C ALA A 37 -17.67 12.78 30.61
N ILE A 38 -18.45 13.01 31.67
CA ILE A 38 -19.81 12.45 31.81
C ILE A 38 -20.74 13.03 30.75
N PHE A 39 -20.71 14.35 30.53
CA PHE A 39 -21.51 15.00 29.51
C PHE A 39 -21.21 14.44 28.11
N GLY A 40 -19.93 14.33 27.76
CA GLY A 40 -19.50 13.72 26.50
C GLY A 40 -19.94 12.27 26.36
N LEU A 41 -19.90 11.49 27.44
CA LEU A 41 -20.36 10.10 27.46
C LEU A 41 -21.88 10.01 27.23
N VAL A 42 -22.66 10.84 27.92
CA VAL A 42 -24.13 10.87 27.78
C VAL A 42 -24.55 11.37 26.41
N VAL A 43 -24.04 12.52 25.96
CA VAL A 43 -24.43 13.09 24.67
C VAL A 43 -23.86 12.26 23.51
N GLY A 44 -22.65 11.72 23.66
CA GLY A 44 -22.03 10.82 22.69
C GLY A 44 -22.82 9.52 22.50
N THR A 45 -23.30 8.90 23.58
CA THR A 45 -24.17 7.71 23.48
C THR A 45 -25.52 8.04 22.84
N VAL A 46 -26.13 9.18 23.17
CA VAL A 46 -27.36 9.64 22.51
C VAL A 46 -27.14 9.88 21.02
N ALA A 47 -26.02 10.50 20.64
CA ALA A 47 -25.65 10.71 19.24
C ALA A 47 -25.42 9.40 18.49
N ASP A 48 -24.74 8.43 19.11
CA ASP A 48 -24.52 7.10 18.53
C ASP A 48 -25.84 6.36 18.31
N MET A 49 -26.75 6.37 19.31
CA MET A 49 -28.10 5.82 19.18
C MET A 49 -28.90 6.52 18.06
N LEU A 50 -28.79 7.83 17.93
CA LEU A 50 -29.42 8.59 16.85
C LEU A 50 -28.87 8.15 15.48
N PHE A 51 -27.55 7.98 15.36
CA PHE A 51 -26.92 7.52 14.12
C PHE A 51 -27.34 6.09 13.75
N GLU A 52 -27.39 5.18 14.73
CA GLU A 52 -27.88 3.81 14.51
C GLU A 52 -29.35 3.81 14.07
N THR A 53 -30.18 4.66 14.68
CA THR A 53 -31.60 4.80 14.33
C THR A 53 -31.76 5.33 12.90
N LEU A 54 -31.06 6.41 12.54
CA LEU A 54 -31.08 6.98 11.18
C LEU A 54 -30.60 5.97 10.13
N ARG A 55 -29.59 5.17 10.47
CA ARG A 55 -29.10 4.08 9.62
C ARG A 55 -30.16 2.99 9.43
N SER A 56 -30.84 2.59 10.51
CA SER A 56 -31.91 1.58 10.45
C SER A 56 -33.10 2.02 9.60
N LEU A 57 -33.38 3.33 9.56
CA LEU A 57 -34.44 3.95 8.76
C LEU A 57 -34.04 4.17 7.28
N GLY A 58 -32.79 3.87 6.91
CA GLY A 58 -32.29 4.06 5.55
C GLY A 58 -32.04 5.51 5.14
N TRP A 59 -32.05 6.46 6.09
CA TRP A 59 -31.85 7.89 5.82
C TRP A 59 -30.38 8.31 5.79
N GLU A 60 -29.46 7.38 6.07
CA GLU A 60 -28.02 7.64 6.11
C GLU A 60 -27.42 7.63 4.68
N THR A 61 -27.23 8.82 4.12
CA THR A 61 -26.38 9.04 2.93
C THR A 61 -24.94 9.34 3.34
N THR A 62 -23.97 9.12 2.44
CA THR A 62 -22.55 9.47 2.66
C THR A 62 -22.39 10.92 3.12
N THR A 63 -23.10 11.85 2.49
CA THR A 63 -23.07 13.28 2.80
C THR A 63 -23.61 13.57 4.19
N SER A 64 -24.78 13.04 4.54
CA SER A 64 -25.38 13.25 5.87
C SER A 64 -24.47 12.74 6.99
N ARG A 65 -23.82 11.59 6.81
CA ARG A 65 -22.87 11.02 7.77
C ARG A 65 -21.66 11.92 7.98
N ILE A 66 -21.02 12.36 6.91
CA ILE A 66 -19.84 13.24 7.00
C ILE A 66 -20.22 14.56 7.68
N LEU A 67 -21.37 15.15 7.34
CA LEU A 67 -21.84 16.36 8.01
C LEU A 67 -22.02 16.13 9.51
N MET A 68 -22.73 15.09 9.91
CA MET A 68 -22.92 14.78 11.33
C MET A 68 -21.60 14.54 12.05
N GLU A 69 -20.67 13.81 11.44
CA GLU A 69 -19.34 13.53 11.97
C GLU A 69 -18.50 14.80 12.15
N LEU A 70 -18.61 15.77 11.23
CA LEU A 70 -17.92 17.05 11.31
C LEU A 70 -18.56 18.02 12.31
N PHE A 71 -19.89 18.05 12.42
CA PHE A 71 -20.61 18.99 13.30
C PHE A 71 -20.68 18.52 14.75
N LEU A 72 -20.71 17.20 15.00
CA LEU A 72 -20.88 16.64 16.34
C LEU A 72 -19.83 17.13 17.35
N PRO A 73 -18.52 17.21 17.03
CA PRO A 73 -17.52 17.80 17.93
C PRO A 73 -17.86 19.24 18.35
N PHE A 74 -18.38 20.07 17.43
CA PHE A 74 -18.75 21.45 17.74
C PHE A 74 -19.97 21.53 18.65
N ILE A 75 -20.99 20.70 18.39
CA ILE A 75 -22.20 20.62 19.22
C ILE A 75 -21.84 20.18 20.64
N LEU A 76 -21.02 19.15 20.77
CA LEU A 76 -20.54 18.64 22.06
C LEU A 76 -19.71 19.66 22.82
N TYR A 77 -18.82 20.38 22.12
CA TYR A 77 -18.00 21.42 22.72
C TYR A 77 -18.86 22.58 23.23
N LEU A 78 -19.71 23.15 22.38
CA LEU A 78 -20.57 24.29 22.74
C LEU A 78 -21.59 23.92 23.81
N GLY A 79 -22.19 22.72 23.73
CA GLY A 79 -23.14 22.23 24.73
C GLY A 79 -22.51 22.03 26.10
N ALA A 80 -21.28 21.52 26.15
CA ALA A 80 -20.55 21.35 27.41
C ALA A 80 -20.14 22.69 28.03
N GLU A 81 -19.65 23.64 27.22
CA GLU A 81 -19.32 25.00 27.69
C GLU A 81 -20.54 25.73 28.24
N ALA A 82 -21.72 25.54 27.64
CA ALA A 82 -22.98 26.11 28.11
C ALA A 82 -23.41 25.59 29.51
N VAL A 83 -22.93 24.41 29.90
CA VAL A 83 -23.15 23.81 31.24
C VAL A 83 -21.93 24.02 32.15
N HIS A 84 -20.98 24.87 31.75
CA HIS A 84 -19.75 25.19 32.48
C HIS A 84 -18.85 23.98 32.78
N VAL A 85 -18.91 22.94 31.93
CA VAL A 85 -18.01 21.80 31.99
C VAL A 85 -17.05 21.81 30.80
N SER A 86 -15.94 21.08 30.88
CA SER A 86 -14.91 21.17 29.85
C SER A 86 -15.40 20.61 28.50
N GLY A 87 -15.56 21.50 27.51
CA GLY A 87 -16.02 21.12 26.16
C GLY A 87 -15.07 20.20 25.43
N ILE A 88 -13.76 20.37 25.64
CA ILE A 88 -12.73 19.53 25.01
C ILE A 88 -12.79 18.10 25.54
N LEU A 89 -12.96 17.94 26.86
CA LEU A 89 -13.10 16.62 27.49
C LEU A 89 -14.39 15.92 27.06
N SER A 90 -15.48 16.68 26.91
CA SER A 90 -16.73 16.17 26.35
C SER A 90 -16.54 15.58 24.95
N VAL A 91 -15.91 16.32 24.03
CA VAL A 91 -15.64 15.85 22.67
C VAL A 91 -14.76 14.60 22.67
N VAL A 92 -13.71 14.57 23.50
CA VAL A 92 -12.81 13.40 23.60
C VAL A 92 -13.54 12.18 24.16
N ALA A 93 -14.32 12.35 25.23
CA ALA A 93 -15.09 11.26 25.83
C ALA A 93 -16.12 10.67 24.85
N ALA A 94 -16.83 11.54 24.13
CA ALA A 94 -17.76 11.12 23.08
C ALA A 94 -17.03 10.39 21.94
N GLY A 95 -15.91 10.94 21.45
CA GLY A 95 -15.13 10.36 20.36
C GLY A 95 -14.51 8.99 20.67
N LEU A 96 -14.29 8.67 21.96
CA LEU A 96 -13.84 7.34 22.39
C LEU A 96 -14.96 6.29 22.37
N ILE A 97 -16.22 6.72 22.40
CA ILE A 97 -17.39 5.83 22.45
C ILE A 97 -18.01 5.67 21.08
N ILE A 98 -18.13 6.76 20.33
CA ILE A 98 -18.81 6.78 19.04
C ILE A 98 -18.05 5.91 18.06
N ARG A 99 -18.76 4.95 17.45
CA ARG A 99 -18.20 4.12 16.38
C ARG A 99 -18.51 4.76 15.05
N PHE A 100 -17.60 5.62 14.61
CA PHE A 100 -17.71 6.27 13.31
C PHE A 100 -17.65 5.26 12.15
N ASP A 101 -16.96 4.12 12.29
CA ASP A 101 -16.89 3.09 11.25
C ASP A 101 -18.21 2.31 11.12
N ARG A 102 -18.74 2.22 9.88
CA ARG A 102 -19.81 1.25 9.58
C ARG A 102 -19.26 -0.16 9.79
N THR A 103 -19.86 -0.89 10.73
CA THR A 103 -19.61 -2.32 10.97
C THR A 103 -20.53 -3.12 10.06
N GLY A 104 -19.95 -3.86 9.12
CA GLY A 104 -20.67 -4.66 8.13
C GLY A 104 -19.76 -5.10 6.99
N ILE A 105 -20.15 -6.18 6.31
CA ILE A 105 -19.44 -6.72 5.13
C ILE A 105 -20.23 -6.26 3.90
N GLY A 106 -19.68 -5.32 3.12
CA GLY A 106 -20.36 -4.85 1.90
C GLY A 106 -19.64 -3.72 1.14
N PRO A 107 -19.79 -3.64 -0.20
CA PRO A 107 -19.12 -2.65 -1.05
C PRO A 107 -19.39 -1.18 -0.65
N ASN A 108 -20.64 -0.86 -0.32
CA ASN A 108 -21.07 0.49 0.08
C ASN A 108 -20.49 0.93 1.44
N VAL A 109 -20.21 -0.04 2.32
CA VAL A 109 -19.60 0.19 3.64
C VAL A 109 -18.12 0.56 3.48
N ALA A 110 -17.40 -0.14 2.61
CA ALA A 110 -15.99 0.16 2.33
C ALA A 110 -15.80 1.55 1.71
N ARG A 111 -16.62 1.91 0.70
CA ARG A 111 -16.54 3.22 0.03
C ARG A 111 -16.80 4.37 0.99
N THR A 112 -17.83 4.28 1.82
CA THR A 112 -18.18 5.34 2.78
C THR A 112 -17.10 5.55 3.85
N ASN A 113 -16.51 4.47 4.38
CA ASN A 113 -15.41 4.57 5.34
C ASN A 113 -14.14 5.18 4.71
N ILE A 114 -13.83 4.88 3.44
CA ILE A 114 -12.72 5.51 2.71
C ILE A 114 -12.95 7.01 2.57
N VAL A 115 -14.14 7.43 2.12
CA VAL A 115 -14.46 8.86 1.95
C VAL A 115 -14.37 9.62 3.26
N SER A 116 -14.93 9.10 4.37
CA SER A 116 -14.82 9.74 5.69
C SER A 116 -13.35 9.88 6.12
N SER A 117 -12.55 8.81 5.98
CA SER A 117 -11.11 8.87 6.31
C SER A 117 -10.34 9.91 5.49
N SER A 118 -10.68 10.06 4.21
CA SER A 118 -10.08 11.07 3.33
C SER A 118 -10.48 12.49 3.72
N VAL A 119 -11.76 12.73 4.05
CA VAL A 119 -12.24 14.04 4.50
C VAL A 119 -11.55 14.46 5.80
N TRP A 120 -11.45 13.55 6.78
CA TRP A 120 -10.69 13.80 8.00
C TRP A 120 -9.20 14.02 7.75
N GLY A 121 -8.62 13.28 6.80
CA GLY A 121 -7.23 13.48 6.39
C GLY A 121 -6.98 14.90 5.88
N VAL A 122 -7.84 15.38 4.96
CA VAL A 122 -7.75 16.75 4.42
C VAL A 122 -8.02 17.78 5.51
N LEU A 123 -9.08 17.62 6.30
CA LEU A 123 -9.44 18.57 7.35
C LEU A 123 -8.35 18.70 8.41
N SER A 124 -7.83 17.56 8.91
CA SER A 124 -6.75 17.54 9.89
C SER A 124 -5.47 18.15 9.31
N PHE A 125 -5.15 17.87 8.05
CA PHE A 125 -4.03 18.48 7.36
C PHE A 125 -4.18 20.01 7.27
N THR A 126 -5.35 20.49 6.83
CA THR A 126 -5.64 21.92 6.72
C THR A 126 -5.59 22.60 8.09
N LEU A 127 -6.27 22.07 9.11
CA LEU A 127 -6.29 22.64 10.45
C LEU A 127 -4.89 22.70 11.08
N ASN A 128 -4.12 21.61 11.00
CA ASN A 128 -2.74 21.62 11.48
C ASN A 128 -1.87 22.62 10.68
N GLY A 129 -2.04 22.64 9.34
CA GLY A 129 -1.36 23.60 8.47
C GLY A 129 -1.66 25.05 8.83
N THR A 130 -2.92 25.41 9.07
CA THR A 130 -3.34 26.77 9.50
C THR A 130 -2.66 27.16 10.80
N VAL A 131 -2.61 26.26 11.78
CA VAL A 131 -1.99 26.55 13.09
C VAL A 131 -0.48 26.77 12.93
N PHE A 132 0.21 25.99 12.08
CA PHE A 132 1.63 26.22 11.80
C PHE A 132 1.89 27.50 10.98
N ILE A 133 1.01 27.85 10.04
CA ILE A 133 1.10 29.13 9.34
C ILE A 133 0.96 30.29 10.33
N LEU A 134 0.01 30.18 11.26
CA LEU A 134 -0.20 31.18 12.31
C LEU A 134 1.02 31.30 13.23
N LEU A 135 1.68 30.18 13.57
CA LEU A 135 2.97 30.19 14.27
C LEU A 135 4.01 30.98 13.48
N GLY A 136 4.18 30.65 12.21
CA GLY A 136 5.18 31.26 11.34
C GLY A 136 4.97 32.76 11.14
N MET A 137 3.72 33.23 11.17
CA MET A 137 3.38 34.66 11.10
C MET A 137 3.64 35.39 12.41
N LEU A 138 3.38 34.76 13.56
CA LEU A 138 3.44 35.42 14.86
C LEU A 138 4.82 35.38 15.51
N LEU A 139 5.60 34.33 15.22
CA LEU A 139 6.93 34.16 15.77
C LEU A 139 7.83 35.35 15.45
N PRO A 140 7.95 35.86 14.20
CA PRO A 140 8.79 37.01 13.89
C PRO A 140 8.41 38.28 14.65
N ASN A 141 7.11 38.58 14.77
CA ASN A 141 6.63 39.75 15.50
C ASN A 141 6.99 39.65 16.99
N ALA A 142 6.76 38.49 17.62
CA ALA A 142 7.15 38.26 19.00
C ALA A 142 8.67 38.32 19.18
N MET A 143 9.45 37.82 18.21
CA MET A 143 10.91 37.93 18.22
C MET A 143 11.35 39.40 18.18
N SER A 144 10.82 40.21 17.25
CA SER A 144 11.21 41.63 17.15
C SER A 144 10.84 42.42 18.39
N THR A 145 9.61 42.24 18.91
CA THR A 145 9.14 42.98 20.09
C THR A 145 9.96 42.65 21.34
N SER A 146 10.31 41.38 21.55
CA SER A 146 11.15 40.99 22.70
C SER A 146 12.64 41.27 22.50
N TRP A 147 13.13 41.33 21.26
CA TRP A 147 14.55 41.58 20.98
C TRP A 147 14.91 43.08 21.03
N ASP A 148 13.93 43.94 20.74
CA ASP A 148 14.08 45.39 20.75
C ASP A 148 13.76 46.01 22.13
N ASP A 149 13.27 45.23 23.10
CA ASP A 149 13.00 45.69 24.48
C ASP A 149 14.31 45.83 25.29
N PRO A 150 14.72 47.05 25.70
CA PRO A 150 15.93 47.27 26.49
C PRO A 150 15.86 46.67 27.90
N GLY A 151 14.67 46.31 28.39
CA GLY A 151 14.45 45.75 29.73
C GLY A 151 14.75 44.25 29.86
N VAL A 152 14.93 43.53 28.74
CA VAL A 152 15.11 42.07 28.72
C VAL A 152 16.39 41.69 27.99
N SER A 153 17.24 40.86 28.62
CA SER A 153 18.45 40.36 27.96
C SER A 153 18.11 39.28 26.93
N ASN A 154 18.45 39.51 25.66
CA ASN A 154 18.27 38.54 24.56
C ASN A 154 18.98 37.20 24.84
N GLN A 155 20.09 37.23 25.58
CA GLN A 155 20.79 36.02 26.03
C GLN A 155 19.95 35.22 27.04
N LEU A 156 19.27 35.90 27.97
CA LEU A 156 18.42 35.27 28.97
C LEU A 156 17.19 34.61 28.33
N LEU A 157 16.59 35.26 27.32
CA LEU A 157 15.51 34.68 26.53
C LEU A 157 15.96 33.41 25.77
N LEU A 158 17.11 33.45 25.10
CA LEU A 158 17.63 32.28 24.38
C LEU A 158 17.94 31.12 25.35
N VAL A 159 18.59 31.41 26.48
CA VAL A 159 18.88 30.42 27.53
C VAL A 159 17.58 29.84 28.09
N SER A 160 16.55 30.68 28.31
CA SER A 160 15.26 30.23 28.81
C SER A 160 14.58 29.22 27.86
N ILE A 161 14.64 29.44 26.54
CA ILE A 161 14.12 28.51 25.53
C ILE A 161 14.82 27.15 25.66
N PHE A 162 16.16 27.13 25.69
CA PHE A 162 16.92 25.89 25.80
C PHE A 162 16.66 25.17 27.12
N VAL A 163 16.64 25.89 28.24
CA VAL A 163 16.38 25.32 29.56
C VAL A 163 14.97 24.72 29.62
N VAL A 164 13.95 25.46 29.17
CA VAL A 164 12.56 24.96 29.14
C VAL A 164 12.44 23.76 28.21
N ALA A 165 13.05 23.79 27.03
CA ALA A 165 13.05 22.65 26.10
C ALA A 165 13.68 21.40 26.75
N ILE A 166 14.85 21.55 27.38
CA ILE A 166 15.53 20.46 28.09
C ILE A 166 14.67 19.92 29.23
N VAL A 167 14.10 20.80 30.06
CA VAL A 167 13.25 20.41 31.19
C VAL A 167 12.02 19.63 30.71
N VAL A 168 11.34 20.11 29.67
CA VAL A 168 10.15 19.44 29.11
C VAL A 168 10.51 18.07 28.52
N ILE A 169 11.62 17.98 27.78
CA ILE A 169 12.10 16.72 27.20
C ILE A 169 12.52 15.75 28.31
N ALA A 170 13.27 16.22 29.31
CA ALA A 170 13.77 15.41 30.41
C ALA A 170 12.63 14.88 31.29
N MET A 171 11.65 15.74 31.64
CA MET A 171 10.46 15.30 32.38
C MET A 171 9.69 14.23 31.61
N ARG A 172 9.51 14.40 30.30
CA ARG A 172 8.85 13.41 29.44
C ARG A 172 9.62 12.10 29.41
N PHE A 173 10.94 12.16 29.22
CA PHE A 173 11.79 10.98 29.21
C PHE A 173 11.74 10.24 30.55
N LEU A 174 11.84 10.98 31.66
CA LEU A 174 11.76 10.42 33.00
C LEU A 174 10.41 9.76 33.26
N TRP A 175 9.32 10.42 32.88
CA TRP A 175 7.96 9.89 33.02
C TRP A 175 7.77 8.60 32.22
N ILE A 176 8.22 8.55 30.97
CA ILE A 176 8.13 7.37 30.10
C ILE A 176 9.03 6.25 30.63
N ALA A 177 10.26 6.56 31.04
CA ALA A 177 11.18 5.59 31.62
C ALA A 177 10.62 5.00 32.92
N LEU A 178 10.01 5.83 33.77
CA LEU A 178 9.33 5.41 34.99
C LEU A 178 8.13 4.50 34.68
N MET A 179 7.29 4.89 33.72
CA MET A 179 6.18 4.06 33.24
C MET A 179 6.67 2.70 32.75
N LEU A 180 7.72 2.64 31.93
CA LEU A 180 8.30 1.39 31.41
C LEU A 180 8.96 0.53 32.51
N ARG A 181 9.48 1.17 33.55
CA ARG A 181 10.06 0.52 34.73
C ARG A 181 8.98 -0.10 35.62
N VAL A 182 7.87 0.60 35.80
CA VAL A 182 6.75 0.19 36.66
C VAL A 182 5.84 -0.80 35.94
N ALA A 183 5.70 -0.68 34.61
CA ALA A 183 4.89 -1.55 33.78
C ALA A 183 5.26 -3.03 33.98
N ARG A 184 4.26 -3.80 34.41
CA ARG A 184 4.33 -5.26 34.44
C ARG A 184 3.99 -5.79 33.07
N ASP A 185 4.68 -6.85 32.71
CA ASP A 185 4.41 -7.57 31.48
C ASP A 185 3.05 -8.26 31.55
N THR A 186 2.21 -8.05 30.54
CA THR A 186 0.83 -8.58 30.48
C THR A 186 0.80 -10.11 30.41
N ILE A 187 1.85 -10.74 29.89
CA ILE A 187 1.93 -12.20 29.73
C ILE A 187 2.56 -12.87 30.96
N THR A 188 3.63 -12.30 31.54
CA THR A 188 4.38 -12.95 32.63
C THR A 188 4.11 -12.37 34.02
N GLY A 189 3.39 -11.24 34.12
CA GLY A 189 3.06 -10.57 35.39
C GLY A 189 4.25 -9.96 36.15
N LYS A 190 5.49 -10.16 35.68
CA LYS A 190 6.71 -9.72 36.36
C LYS A 190 7.15 -8.33 35.90
N ARG A 191 7.73 -7.57 36.83
CA ARG A 191 8.40 -6.29 36.51
C ARG A 191 9.69 -6.59 35.75
N ARG A 192 9.74 -6.20 34.47
CA ARG A 192 10.92 -6.43 33.61
C ARG A 192 12.01 -5.38 33.90
N LYS A 193 13.29 -5.78 33.84
CA LYS A 193 14.44 -4.88 34.00
C LYS A 193 14.53 -3.88 32.83
N MET A 194 15.20 -2.74 33.03
CA MET A 194 15.43 -1.76 31.98
C MET A 194 16.59 -2.20 31.07
N THR A 195 16.26 -2.93 30.00
CA THR A 195 17.20 -3.37 28.95
C THR A 195 17.55 -2.21 28.01
N LYS A 196 18.69 -2.30 27.29
CA LYS A 196 19.09 -1.29 26.27
C LYS A 196 17.97 -0.98 25.26
N GLN A 197 17.21 -1.99 24.84
CA GLN A 197 16.07 -1.83 23.94
C GLN A 197 14.95 -0.97 24.55
N ARG A 198 14.68 -1.08 25.86
CA ARG A 198 13.65 -0.29 26.55
C ARG A 198 14.05 1.15 26.77
N TRP A 199 15.34 1.41 27.02
CA TRP A 199 15.88 2.77 27.02
C TRP A 199 15.77 3.42 25.65
N ARG A 200 16.06 2.66 24.59
CA ARG A 200 15.85 3.11 23.21
C ARG A 200 14.37 3.38 22.93
N SER A 201 13.46 2.50 23.36
CA SER A 201 12.01 2.74 23.25
C SER A 201 11.57 3.99 24.01
N ALA A 202 12.07 4.23 25.23
CA ALA A 202 11.78 5.44 26.00
C ALA A 202 12.23 6.70 25.25
N ALA A 203 13.44 6.68 24.66
CA ALA A 203 13.95 7.77 23.84
C ALA A 203 13.08 8.00 22.60
N VAL A 204 12.76 6.92 21.85
CA VAL A 204 11.88 7.00 20.66
C VAL A 204 10.50 7.57 21.02
N MET A 205 9.89 7.16 22.14
CA MET A 205 8.60 7.70 22.58
C MET A 205 8.67 9.15 23.10
N THR A 206 9.85 9.58 23.56
CA THR A 206 10.08 10.96 24.00
C THR A 206 10.17 11.91 22.81
N PHE A 207 10.94 11.54 21.78
CA PHE A 207 11.12 12.33 20.57
C PHE A 207 10.00 12.12 19.53
N GLY A 208 9.24 11.03 19.64
CA GLY A 208 8.17 10.62 18.72
C GLY A 208 6.81 11.27 18.88
N GLY A 209 6.75 12.42 19.55
CA GLY A 209 5.53 13.23 19.57
C GLY A 209 5.91 14.69 19.39
N PRO A 210 5.95 15.21 18.15
CA PRO A 210 6.13 16.62 17.90
C PRO A 210 5.02 17.42 18.57
N LYS A 211 5.39 18.46 19.32
CA LYS A 211 4.44 19.44 19.87
C LYS A 211 4.38 20.62 18.91
N GLY A 212 3.18 21.16 18.69
CA GLY A 212 3.03 22.38 17.91
C GLY A 212 1.62 22.94 18.06
N THR A 213 0.65 22.21 17.54
CA THR A 213 -0.71 22.72 17.36
C THR A 213 -1.38 23.15 18.67
N ILE A 214 -1.47 22.26 19.66
CA ILE A 214 -2.24 22.52 20.89
C ILE A 214 -1.58 23.57 21.78
N THR A 215 -0.26 23.49 21.97
CA THR A 215 0.49 24.49 22.76
C THR A 215 0.30 25.88 22.17
N LEU A 216 0.32 25.98 20.84
CA LEU A 216 0.13 27.23 20.14
C LEU A 216 -1.30 27.77 20.25
N SER A 217 -2.30 26.90 20.09
CA SER A 217 -3.70 27.29 20.30
C SER A 217 -3.91 27.85 21.70
N LEU A 218 -3.34 27.22 22.73
CA LEU A 218 -3.40 27.71 24.11
C LEU A 218 -2.70 29.05 24.28
N MET A 219 -1.53 29.20 23.69
CA MET A 219 -0.79 30.45 23.72
C MET A 219 -1.62 31.63 23.16
N PHE A 220 -2.47 31.40 22.15
CA PHE A 220 -3.37 32.43 21.63
C PHE A 220 -4.56 32.76 22.53
N THR A 221 -4.89 31.91 23.51
CA THR A 221 -5.92 32.24 24.49
C THR A 221 -5.38 33.07 25.66
N ILE A 222 -4.09 33.41 25.68
CA ILE A 222 -3.54 34.36 26.66
C ILE A 222 -4.19 35.74 26.41
N PRO A 223 -4.94 36.28 27.39
CA PRO A 223 -5.64 37.54 27.22
C PRO A 223 -4.65 38.69 27.05
N TYR A 224 -5.06 39.74 26.32
CA TYR A 224 -4.23 40.95 26.16
C TYR A 224 -4.20 41.81 27.42
N GLN A 225 -5.20 41.69 28.30
CA GLN A 225 -5.36 42.48 29.51
C GLN A 225 -5.74 41.58 30.70
N ILE A 226 -5.32 41.98 31.90
CA ILE A 226 -5.78 41.41 33.17
C ILE A 226 -7.13 42.05 33.55
N VAL A 227 -7.88 41.44 34.48
CA VAL A 227 -9.14 41.96 35.04
C VAL A 227 -9.03 43.42 35.52
N ALA A 228 -7.84 43.86 35.93
CA ALA A 228 -7.56 45.24 36.34
C ALA A 228 -7.42 46.24 35.15
N GLY A 229 -7.61 45.82 33.90
CA GLY A 229 -7.47 46.65 32.70
C GLY A 229 -6.02 46.90 32.25
N THR A 230 -5.03 46.38 32.97
CA THR A 230 -3.60 46.48 32.63
C THR A 230 -3.21 45.46 31.56
N PRO A 231 -2.26 45.75 30.65
CA PRO A 231 -1.71 44.77 29.72
C PRO A 231 -1.20 43.52 30.45
N PHE A 232 -1.39 42.35 29.84
CA PHE A 232 -0.87 41.10 30.41
C PHE A 232 0.67 41.12 30.44
N PRO A 233 1.30 40.87 31.61
CA PRO A 233 2.73 41.00 31.77
C PRO A 233 3.47 39.92 30.97
N MET A 234 4.54 40.33 30.29
CA MET A 234 5.48 39.46 29.57
C MET A 234 4.81 38.51 28.55
N ARG A 235 3.70 38.92 27.95
CA ARG A 235 2.91 38.09 27.03
C ARG A 235 3.72 37.69 25.80
N ASP A 236 4.42 38.63 25.19
CA ASP A 236 5.14 38.40 23.93
C ASP A 236 6.40 37.54 24.16
N GLU A 237 7.00 37.63 25.34
CA GLU A 237 8.10 36.79 25.81
C GLU A 237 7.64 35.35 26.07
N LEU A 238 6.45 35.16 26.67
CA LEU A 238 5.86 33.82 26.82
C LEU A 238 5.57 33.19 25.45
N ILE A 239 5.09 34.00 24.50
CA ILE A 239 4.86 33.59 23.11
C ILE A 239 6.19 33.20 22.44
N PHE A 240 7.22 34.02 22.61
CA PHE A 240 8.56 33.79 22.08
C PHE A 240 9.17 32.50 22.63
N ILE A 241 9.08 32.27 23.95
CA ILE A 241 9.59 31.05 24.60
C ILE A 241 8.82 29.82 24.11
N ALA A 242 7.48 29.87 24.12
CA ALA A 242 6.65 28.76 23.67
C ALA A 242 6.90 28.41 22.20
N GLY A 243 6.97 29.42 21.33
CA GLY A 243 7.32 29.28 19.92
C GLY A 243 8.70 28.69 19.71
N GLY A 244 9.71 29.19 20.42
CA GLY A 244 11.08 28.65 20.39
C GLY A 244 11.15 27.19 20.81
N VAL A 245 10.48 26.82 21.90
CA VAL A 245 10.41 25.41 22.37
C VAL A 245 9.70 24.52 21.35
N ILE A 246 8.63 25.00 20.71
CA ILE A 246 7.96 24.27 19.62
C ILE A 246 8.94 24.02 18.48
N VAL A 247 9.62 25.05 17.99
CA VAL A 247 10.60 24.90 16.88
C VAL A 247 11.72 23.92 17.24
N VAL A 248 12.32 24.06 18.43
CA VAL A 248 13.39 23.16 18.90
C VAL A 248 12.89 21.72 18.96
N THR A 249 11.71 21.48 19.55
CA THR A 249 11.16 20.12 19.68
C THR A 249 10.76 19.50 18.34
N LEU A 250 10.26 20.29 17.38
CA LEU A 250 9.96 19.83 16.03
C LEU A 250 11.21 19.46 15.25
N LEU A 251 12.23 20.32 15.27
CA LEU A 251 13.53 20.02 14.64
C LEU A 251 14.13 18.75 15.23
N LEU A 252 14.14 18.66 16.55
CA LEU A 252 14.67 17.49 17.25
C LEU A 252 13.90 16.23 16.87
N ALA A 253 12.57 16.25 16.84
CA ALA A 253 11.77 15.11 16.40
C ALA A 253 12.11 14.68 14.95
N ASN A 254 12.22 15.63 14.03
CA ASN A 254 12.49 15.34 12.62
C ASN A 254 13.88 14.73 12.37
N PHE A 255 14.91 15.14 13.13
CA PHE A 255 16.27 14.66 12.93
C PHE A 255 16.65 13.47 13.85
N LEU A 256 16.25 13.48 15.12
CA LEU A 256 16.61 12.41 16.06
C LEU A 256 15.78 11.15 15.85
N LEU A 257 14.49 11.27 15.48
CA LEU A 257 13.62 10.10 15.39
C LEU A 257 14.06 9.11 14.30
N PRO A 258 14.41 9.51 13.08
CA PRO A 258 14.93 8.58 12.07
C PRO A 258 16.22 7.87 12.51
N LEU A 259 17.06 8.53 13.30
CA LEU A 259 18.31 7.96 13.82
C LEU A 259 18.05 6.96 14.98
N LEU A 260 17.06 7.25 15.82
CA LEU A 260 16.73 6.45 17.01
C LEU A 260 15.76 5.30 16.70
N ALA A 261 14.84 5.47 15.75
CA ALA A 261 13.83 4.46 15.41
C ALA A 261 14.49 3.25 14.70
N PRO A 262 14.23 2.01 15.15
CA PRO A 262 14.67 0.82 14.42
C PRO A 262 13.91 0.72 13.09
N ASN A 263 14.60 0.33 12.00
CA ASN A 263 14.04 0.17 10.66
C ASN A 263 13.18 -1.12 10.54
N ARG A 264 12.18 -1.26 11.42
CA ARG A 264 11.34 -2.47 11.56
C ARG A 264 10.26 -2.58 10.47
N ASN A 265 9.97 -1.49 9.77
CA ASN A 265 9.02 -1.50 8.65
C ASN A 265 9.46 -2.38 7.48
N ARG A 266 10.75 -2.73 7.37
CA ARG A 266 11.19 -3.71 6.36
C ARG A 266 10.66 -5.10 6.68
N ASP A 267 10.89 -5.60 7.90
CA ASP A 267 10.57 -6.99 8.26
C ASP A 267 9.06 -7.26 8.21
N ASP A 268 8.23 -6.41 8.82
CA ASP A 268 6.77 -6.59 8.80
C ASP A 268 6.18 -6.45 7.38
N SER A 269 6.79 -5.62 6.52
CA SER A 269 6.35 -5.45 5.12
C SER A 269 6.76 -6.62 4.22
N VAL A 270 7.90 -7.25 4.52
CA VAL A 270 8.40 -8.43 3.82
C VAL A 270 7.53 -9.62 4.21
N GLU A 271 7.30 -9.84 5.51
CA GLU A 271 6.41 -10.90 6.01
C GLU A 271 5.00 -10.80 5.41
N MET A 272 4.42 -9.59 5.39
CA MET A 272 3.11 -9.38 4.75
C MET A 272 3.14 -9.66 3.25
N SER A 273 4.23 -9.31 2.56
CA SER A 273 4.37 -9.53 1.12
C SER A 273 4.54 -11.01 0.79
N GLU A 274 5.26 -11.78 1.61
CA GLU A 274 5.39 -13.24 1.52
C GLU A 274 4.03 -13.92 1.71
N ILE A 275 3.30 -13.57 2.77
CA ILE A 275 1.93 -14.08 3.01
C ILE A 275 1.02 -13.75 1.82
N THR A 276 1.12 -12.53 1.28
CA THR A 276 0.32 -12.14 0.11
C THR A 276 0.70 -12.96 -1.12
N ILE A 277 1.99 -13.22 -1.36
CA ILE A 277 2.44 -14.06 -2.48
C ILE A 277 1.85 -15.46 -2.37
N GLU A 278 1.90 -16.06 -1.17
CA GLU A 278 1.36 -17.40 -0.91
C GLU A 278 -0.14 -17.48 -1.18
N ILE A 279 -0.92 -16.49 -0.73
CA ILE A 279 -2.36 -16.40 -1.03
C ILE A 279 -2.61 -16.36 -2.53
N LEU A 280 -1.86 -15.51 -3.26
CA LEU A 280 -2.02 -15.38 -4.71
C LEU A 280 -1.63 -16.66 -5.43
N ARG A 281 -0.62 -17.39 -4.94
CA ARG A 281 -0.20 -18.67 -5.50
C ARG A 281 -1.29 -19.73 -5.36
N ARG A 282 -1.83 -19.92 -4.15
CA ARG A 282 -2.96 -20.84 -3.90
C ARG A 282 -4.20 -20.47 -4.72
N THR A 283 -4.47 -19.17 -4.86
CA THR A 283 -5.56 -18.67 -5.72
C THR A 283 -5.36 -19.04 -7.19
N VAL A 284 -4.12 -18.94 -7.70
CA VAL A 284 -3.78 -19.34 -9.08
C VAL A 284 -3.89 -20.85 -9.27
N GLU A 285 -3.44 -21.63 -8.30
CA GLU A 285 -3.54 -23.10 -8.31
C GLU A 285 -5.01 -23.54 -8.38
N GLU A 286 -5.88 -22.94 -7.57
CA GLU A 286 -7.32 -23.24 -7.58
C GLU A 286 -8.01 -22.78 -8.88
N LEU A 287 -7.66 -21.60 -9.41
CA LEU A 287 -8.12 -21.13 -10.72
C LEU A 287 -7.72 -22.06 -11.85
N THR A 288 -6.50 -22.61 -11.79
CA THR A 288 -5.99 -23.54 -12.80
C THR A 288 -6.80 -24.85 -12.80
N GLY A 289 -7.24 -25.31 -11.64
CA GLY A 289 -8.13 -26.48 -11.51
C GLY A 289 -9.52 -26.29 -12.11
N ARG A 290 -9.95 -25.05 -12.39
CA ARG A 290 -11.27 -24.71 -12.94
C ARG A 290 -11.27 -24.39 -14.45
N VAL A 291 -10.16 -24.68 -15.14
CA VAL A 291 -10.03 -24.44 -16.59
C VAL A 291 -10.87 -25.45 -17.39
N THR A 292 -11.82 -24.96 -18.18
CA THR A 292 -12.62 -25.71 -19.16
C THR A 292 -12.26 -25.26 -20.58
N GLU A 293 -12.67 -25.98 -21.64
CA GLU A 293 -12.40 -25.55 -23.02
C GLU A 293 -13.02 -24.18 -23.35
N ASP A 294 -14.22 -23.92 -22.84
CA ASP A 294 -14.97 -22.67 -23.09
C ASP A 294 -14.40 -21.46 -22.32
N ASN A 295 -13.96 -21.63 -21.07
CA ASN A 295 -13.48 -20.53 -20.23
C ASN A 295 -11.96 -20.30 -20.33
N ARG A 296 -11.24 -21.15 -21.05
CA ARG A 296 -9.77 -21.24 -21.07
C ARG A 296 -9.08 -19.89 -21.30
N ARG A 297 -9.59 -19.08 -22.23
CA ARG A 297 -9.00 -17.76 -22.54
C ARG A 297 -9.20 -16.76 -21.41
N ALA A 298 -10.42 -16.70 -20.87
CA ALA A 298 -10.78 -15.82 -19.76
C ALA A 298 -9.98 -16.14 -18.49
N VAL A 299 -9.89 -17.42 -18.11
CA VAL A 299 -9.11 -17.88 -16.95
C VAL A 299 -7.63 -17.55 -17.10
N MET A 300 -7.04 -17.72 -18.27
CA MET A 300 -5.62 -17.37 -18.47
C MET A 300 -5.36 -15.87 -18.43
N MET A 301 -6.30 -15.01 -18.84
CA MET A 301 -6.16 -13.56 -18.66
C MET A 301 -6.12 -13.18 -17.17
N VAL A 302 -6.95 -13.84 -16.37
CA VAL A 302 -6.99 -13.63 -14.91
C VAL A 302 -5.70 -14.16 -14.27
N ILE A 303 -5.26 -15.38 -14.59
CA ILE A 303 -4.00 -15.94 -14.09
C ILE A 303 -2.79 -15.06 -14.46
N ASP A 304 -2.73 -14.48 -15.66
CA ASP A 304 -1.68 -13.51 -16.05
C ASP A 304 -1.69 -12.26 -15.14
N SER A 305 -2.87 -11.77 -14.76
CA SER A 305 -3.01 -10.66 -13.82
C SER A 305 -2.46 -11.00 -12.42
N TYR A 306 -2.80 -12.17 -11.88
CA TYR A 306 -2.28 -12.66 -10.60
C TYR A 306 -0.77 -12.89 -10.65
N THR A 307 -0.27 -13.52 -11.71
CA THR A 307 1.18 -13.78 -11.90
C THR A 307 1.99 -12.48 -11.96
N LYS A 308 1.47 -11.44 -12.63
CA LYS A 308 2.08 -10.10 -12.63
C LYS A 308 2.08 -9.46 -11.25
N ARG A 309 1.02 -9.67 -10.46
CA ARG A 309 0.92 -9.16 -9.08
C ARG A 309 1.95 -9.85 -8.19
N ILE A 310 2.10 -11.17 -8.27
CA ILE A 310 3.15 -11.96 -7.60
C ILE A 310 4.55 -11.45 -7.98
N THR A 311 4.82 -11.32 -9.28
CA THR A 311 6.13 -10.86 -9.78
C THR A 311 6.51 -9.47 -9.23
N ARG A 312 5.55 -8.54 -9.16
CA ARG A 312 5.77 -7.20 -8.60
C ARG A 312 6.07 -7.23 -7.10
N LEU A 313 5.45 -8.15 -6.36
CA LEU A 313 5.70 -8.33 -4.93
C LEU A 313 7.09 -8.93 -4.69
N LYS A 314 7.46 -9.99 -5.41
CA LYS A 314 8.80 -10.60 -5.34
C LYS A 314 9.92 -9.61 -5.67
N GLN A 315 9.72 -8.76 -6.68
CA GLN A 315 10.68 -7.69 -7.01
C GLN A 315 10.89 -6.69 -5.87
N ARG A 316 9.89 -6.45 -5.03
CA ARG A 316 10.03 -5.58 -3.85
C ARG A 316 10.80 -6.26 -2.72
N ILE A 317 10.65 -7.58 -2.57
CA ILE A 317 11.33 -8.39 -1.54
C ILE A 317 12.79 -8.68 -1.94
N GLY A 318 13.11 -8.65 -3.24
CA GLY A 318 14.44 -8.94 -3.76
C GLY A 318 14.65 -10.41 -4.15
N GLU A 319 13.61 -11.24 -4.05
CA GLU A 319 13.58 -12.65 -4.47
C GLU A 319 13.25 -12.78 -5.96
N THR A 320 14.17 -12.37 -6.83
CA THR A 320 14.14 -12.85 -8.21
C THR A 320 15.09 -14.03 -8.34
N ASP A 321 14.62 -15.14 -8.90
CA ASP A 321 15.45 -16.22 -9.45
C ASP A 321 15.49 -16.10 -10.99
N PRO A 322 16.47 -15.36 -11.56
CA PRO A 322 16.62 -15.25 -13.00
C PRO A 322 17.12 -16.56 -13.64
N GLN A 323 17.73 -17.45 -12.85
CA GLN A 323 18.38 -18.66 -13.34
C GLN A 323 17.36 -19.75 -13.62
N GLY A 324 16.41 -19.98 -12.69
CA GLY A 324 15.33 -20.96 -12.87
C GLY A 324 14.46 -20.67 -14.10
N TYR A 325 14.05 -19.42 -14.31
CA TYR A 325 13.28 -19.03 -15.50
C TYR A 325 14.07 -19.24 -16.80
N MET A 326 15.38 -18.97 -16.78
CA MET A 326 16.23 -19.13 -17.96
C MET A 326 16.45 -20.59 -18.30
N ALA A 327 16.64 -21.45 -17.30
CA ALA A 327 16.74 -22.90 -17.48
C ALA A 327 15.46 -23.48 -18.11
N LEU A 328 14.28 -23.07 -17.65
CA LEU A 328 13.01 -23.48 -18.25
C LEU A 328 12.87 -22.98 -19.70
N GLN A 329 13.31 -21.76 -20.00
CA GLN A 329 13.27 -21.23 -21.36
C GLN A 329 14.18 -22.04 -22.31
N ILE A 330 15.34 -22.50 -21.84
CA ILE A 330 16.23 -23.38 -22.62
C ILE A 330 15.59 -24.76 -22.81
N ALA A 331 14.96 -25.32 -21.77
CA ALA A 331 14.25 -26.58 -21.86
C ALA A 331 13.12 -26.52 -22.91
N ALA A 332 12.31 -25.45 -22.90
CA ALA A 332 11.24 -25.25 -23.88
C ALA A 332 11.74 -25.16 -25.33
N LEU A 333 12.85 -24.45 -25.57
CA LEU A 333 13.47 -24.40 -26.90
C LEU A 333 14.05 -25.75 -27.33
N ASN A 334 14.53 -26.57 -26.39
CA ASN A 334 14.96 -27.93 -26.69
C ASN A 334 13.77 -28.83 -27.05
N TRP A 335 12.64 -28.72 -26.36
CA TRP A 335 11.42 -29.44 -26.73
C TRP A 335 10.93 -29.06 -28.12
N GLU A 336 10.95 -27.76 -28.47
CA GLU A 336 10.61 -27.28 -29.81
C GLU A 336 11.57 -27.85 -30.87
N LYS A 337 12.88 -27.85 -30.59
CA LYS A 337 13.91 -28.44 -31.45
C LYS A 337 13.69 -29.93 -31.67
N ASP A 338 13.42 -30.68 -30.60
CA ASP A 338 13.27 -32.14 -30.67
C ASP A 338 12.01 -32.53 -31.45
N TYR A 339 10.93 -31.77 -31.29
CA TYR A 339 9.71 -31.91 -32.10
C TYR A 339 9.97 -31.68 -33.59
N VAL A 340 10.60 -30.55 -33.96
CA VAL A 340 10.87 -30.24 -35.37
C VAL A 340 11.86 -31.23 -35.99
N LYS A 341 12.83 -31.74 -35.22
CA LYS A 341 13.72 -32.82 -35.67
C LYS A 341 12.98 -34.12 -35.95
N ALA A 342 12.07 -34.52 -35.06
CA ALA A 342 11.25 -35.71 -35.27
C ALA A 342 10.39 -35.56 -36.53
N ARG A 343 9.77 -34.39 -36.71
CA ARG A 343 8.96 -34.07 -37.90
C ARG A 343 9.76 -34.12 -39.20
N LEU A 344 10.97 -33.57 -39.21
CA LEU A 344 11.87 -33.64 -40.36
C LEU A 344 12.26 -35.09 -40.71
N ALA A 345 12.50 -35.93 -39.69
CA ALA A 345 12.82 -37.34 -39.90
C ALA A 345 11.62 -38.12 -40.47
N GLU A 346 10.40 -37.83 -40.01
CA GLU A 346 9.16 -38.41 -40.55
C GLU A 346 8.96 -38.06 -42.02
N VAL A 347 9.10 -36.78 -42.39
CA VAL A 347 8.96 -36.29 -43.77
C VAL A 347 9.99 -36.93 -44.70
N LYS A 348 11.22 -37.18 -44.20
CA LYS A 348 12.27 -37.87 -44.96
C LYS A 348 12.05 -39.39 -45.07
N ALA A 349 11.37 -40.01 -44.10
CA ALA A 349 11.13 -41.44 -44.06
C ALA A 349 9.88 -41.89 -44.86
N HIS A 350 8.83 -41.05 -44.93
CA HIS A 350 7.57 -41.34 -45.62
C HIS A 350 7.25 -40.26 -46.65
N PRO A 351 7.80 -40.33 -47.87
CA PRO A 351 7.47 -39.36 -48.92
C PRO A 351 6.00 -39.50 -49.32
N SER A 352 5.20 -38.44 -49.14
CA SER A 352 3.86 -38.33 -49.75
C SER A 352 3.92 -38.36 -51.29
N ASP A 353 2.78 -38.64 -51.95
CA ASP A 353 2.65 -38.74 -53.41
C ASP A 353 3.11 -37.49 -54.19
N SER A 354 3.19 -36.32 -53.53
CA SER A 354 3.72 -35.08 -54.12
C SER A 354 5.13 -34.78 -53.58
N LYS A 355 6.14 -35.10 -54.40
CA LYS A 355 7.56 -34.82 -54.09
C LYS A 355 7.81 -33.34 -53.75
N ALA A 356 7.10 -32.44 -54.43
CA ALA A 356 7.14 -31.00 -54.20
C ALA A 356 6.65 -30.57 -52.81
N ALA A 357 5.61 -31.23 -52.27
CA ALA A 357 5.08 -30.94 -50.95
C ALA A 357 6.01 -31.42 -49.83
N ASN A 358 6.64 -32.59 -49.99
CA ASN A 358 7.63 -33.09 -49.03
C ASN A 358 8.89 -32.21 -49.01
N ASP A 359 9.36 -31.78 -50.18
CA ASP A 359 10.54 -30.91 -50.28
C ASP A 359 10.27 -29.55 -49.60
N LEU A 360 9.05 -29.01 -49.76
CA LEU A 360 8.57 -27.81 -49.07
C LEU A 360 8.51 -27.96 -47.53
N GLU A 361 7.94 -29.06 -47.03
CA GLU A 361 7.86 -29.31 -45.59
C GLU A 361 9.23 -29.57 -44.97
N ALA A 362 10.11 -30.27 -45.68
CA ALA A 362 11.49 -30.48 -45.26
C ALA A 362 12.25 -29.16 -45.18
N GLU A 363 12.12 -28.28 -46.19
CA GLU A 363 12.75 -26.96 -46.19
C GLU A 363 12.19 -26.05 -45.07
N ALA A 364 10.89 -26.11 -44.80
CA ALA A 364 10.26 -25.39 -43.69
C ALA A 364 10.79 -25.85 -42.33
N CYS A 365 10.93 -27.16 -42.11
CA CYS A 365 11.49 -27.74 -40.90
C CYS A 365 12.97 -27.37 -40.72
N GLU A 366 13.77 -27.41 -41.79
CA GLU A 366 15.19 -27.03 -41.74
C GLU A 366 15.39 -25.55 -41.39
N ARG A 367 14.57 -24.64 -41.95
CA ARG A 367 14.61 -23.21 -41.59
C ARG A 367 14.21 -22.94 -40.15
N LEU A 368 13.20 -23.64 -39.63
CA LEU A 368 12.79 -23.53 -38.22
C LEU A 368 13.89 -24.06 -37.29
N LEU A 369 14.53 -25.19 -37.65
CA LEU A 369 15.65 -25.73 -36.89
C LEU A 369 16.82 -24.77 -36.82
N ASP A 370 17.20 -24.13 -37.94
CA ASP A 370 18.25 -23.12 -37.95
C ASP A 370 17.92 -21.92 -37.07
N GLN A 371 16.66 -21.48 -37.08
CA GLN A 371 16.20 -20.38 -36.22
C GLN A 371 16.28 -20.76 -34.73
N ILE A 372 15.83 -21.96 -34.37
CA ILE A 372 15.88 -22.45 -32.98
C ILE A 372 17.34 -22.65 -32.54
N MET A 373 18.19 -23.25 -33.36
CA MET A 373 19.61 -23.45 -33.06
C MET A 373 20.37 -22.14 -32.90
N ASN A 374 20.09 -21.13 -33.74
CA ASN A 374 20.67 -19.80 -33.57
C ASN A 374 20.21 -19.15 -32.26
N SER A 375 18.95 -19.31 -31.88
CA SER A 375 18.43 -18.79 -30.61
C SER A 375 19.08 -19.45 -29.40
N LEU A 376 19.28 -20.78 -29.43
CA LEU A 376 19.97 -21.54 -28.37
C LEU A 376 21.44 -21.12 -28.25
N ARG A 377 22.15 -20.99 -29.38
CA ARG A 377 23.56 -20.56 -29.41
C ARG A 377 23.75 -19.17 -28.79
N HIS A 378 22.85 -18.24 -29.09
CA HIS A 378 22.90 -16.90 -28.50
C HIS A 378 22.63 -16.90 -26.99
N ILE A 379 21.80 -17.81 -26.49
CA ILE A 379 21.54 -17.96 -25.05
C ILE A 379 22.76 -18.55 -24.34
N GLU A 380 23.43 -19.52 -24.95
CA GLU A 380 24.64 -20.17 -24.43
C GLU A 380 25.84 -19.21 -24.40
N THR A 381 26.05 -18.40 -25.44
CA THR A 381 27.12 -17.37 -25.46
C THR A 381 26.88 -16.21 -24.50
N ALA A 382 25.62 -15.94 -24.14
CA ALA A 382 25.27 -14.88 -23.21
C ALA A 382 25.50 -15.27 -21.73
N HIS A 383 25.77 -16.55 -21.46
CA HIS A 383 26.04 -17.08 -20.13
C HIS A 383 27.31 -16.47 -19.48
N ASP A 384 28.27 -16.03 -20.31
CA ASP A 384 29.59 -15.55 -19.86
C ASP A 384 29.65 -14.05 -19.51
N SER A 385 28.59 -13.28 -19.80
CA SER A 385 28.57 -11.83 -19.55
C SER A 385 27.54 -11.47 -18.47
N GLY A 386 28.00 -11.55 -17.22
CA GLY A 386 27.22 -11.19 -16.04
C GLY A 386 26.63 -9.78 -16.13
N HIS A 387 25.34 -9.68 -15.81
CA HIS A 387 24.59 -8.48 -15.44
C HIS A 387 23.93 -7.58 -16.50
N ALA A 388 24.25 -7.67 -17.80
CA ALA A 388 23.83 -6.63 -18.75
C ALA A 388 22.68 -6.97 -19.74
N ILE A 389 21.78 -7.92 -19.47
CA ILE A 389 20.87 -8.41 -20.56
C ILE A 389 19.38 -8.51 -20.22
N TRP A 390 18.94 -8.17 -19.00
CA TRP A 390 17.50 -8.26 -18.68
C TRP A 390 16.63 -7.23 -19.45
N ARG A 391 17.20 -6.10 -19.88
CA ARG A 391 16.48 -5.05 -20.65
C ARG A 391 16.45 -5.27 -22.16
N LEU A 392 17.34 -6.09 -22.72
CA LEU A 392 17.44 -6.30 -24.17
C LEU A 392 16.47 -7.38 -24.70
N LYS A 393 16.06 -8.35 -23.87
CA LYS A 393 15.20 -9.48 -24.28
C LYS A 393 13.78 -9.05 -24.69
N GLY A 394 13.18 -8.07 -24.01
CA GLY A 394 11.86 -7.53 -24.37
C GLY A 394 11.84 -6.82 -25.73
N ARG A 395 12.98 -6.24 -26.14
CA ARG A 395 13.14 -5.60 -27.46
C ARG A 395 13.36 -6.60 -28.59
N PHE A 396 13.98 -7.75 -28.31
CA PHE A 396 14.23 -8.79 -29.32
C PHE A 396 12.96 -9.53 -29.75
N ARG A 397 12.05 -9.85 -28.82
CA ARG A 397 10.71 -10.39 -29.18
C ARG A 397 9.77 -9.33 -29.77
N ALA A 398 9.95 -8.04 -29.44
CA ALA A 398 9.28 -6.95 -30.16
C ALA A 398 9.82 -6.78 -31.60
N LEU A 399 11.09 -7.11 -31.84
CA LEU A 399 11.67 -7.20 -33.18
C LEU A 399 11.03 -8.35 -33.98
N GLN A 400 10.75 -9.49 -33.33
CA GLN A 400 9.99 -10.61 -33.89
C GLN A 400 8.55 -10.21 -34.30
N ARG A 401 7.94 -9.22 -33.62
CA ARG A 401 6.65 -8.62 -34.05
C ARG A 401 6.78 -7.69 -35.26
N ARG A 402 7.98 -7.15 -35.53
CA ARG A 402 8.28 -6.30 -36.69
C ARG A 402 8.76 -7.09 -37.91
N THR A 403 9.35 -8.26 -37.73
CA THR A 403 9.86 -9.06 -38.86
C THR A 403 8.76 -9.63 -39.73
N GLY A 404 7.58 -9.98 -39.18
CA GLY A 404 6.44 -10.45 -39.99
C GLY A 404 5.95 -9.43 -41.04
N THR A 405 6.15 -8.13 -40.81
CA THR A 405 5.79 -7.07 -41.77
C THR A 405 6.98 -6.55 -42.59
N LEU A 406 8.22 -6.69 -42.11
CA LEU A 406 9.45 -6.31 -42.82
C LEU A 406 9.97 -7.37 -43.81
N VAL A 407 9.64 -8.65 -43.60
CA VAL A 407 10.00 -9.75 -44.52
C VAL A 407 9.39 -9.55 -45.90
N ARG A 408 8.22 -8.89 -46.01
CA ARG A 408 7.64 -8.47 -47.30
C ARG A 408 8.48 -7.46 -48.08
N ARG A 409 9.43 -6.75 -47.46
CA ARG A 409 10.12 -5.61 -48.09
C ARG A 409 11.62 -5.81 -48.30
N VAL A 410 12.25 -6.74 -47.59
CA VAL A 410 13.70 -6.96 -47.66
C VAL A 410 14.07 -8.24 -48.44
N ASN A 411 13.15 -9.20 -48.56
CA ASN A 411 13.49 -10.52 -49.12
C ASN A 411 13.59 -10.59 -50.66
N SER A 412 13.25 -9.51 -51.40
CA SER A 412 13.38 -9.51 -52.87
C SER A 412 14.81 -9.28 -53.39
N ARG A 413 15.82 -9.12 -52.50
CA ARG A 413 17.18 -8.73 -52.92
C ARG A 413 18.34 -9.61 -52.46
N ILE A 414 18.14 -10.66 -51.68
CA ILE A 414 19.27 -11.49 -51.18
C ILE A 414 19.14 -12.94 -51.63
N ARG A 415 19.84 -13.22 -52.76
CA ARG A 415 20.39 -14.49 -53.28
C ARG A 415 19.40 -15.63 -53.59
N ARG A 416 19.35 -16.13 -54.83
CA ARG A 416 20.38 -16.95 -55.53
C ARG A 416 20.85 -18.15 -54.69
N THR A 417 19.95 -19.12 -54.51
CA THR A 417 20.13 -20.55 -54.85
C THR A 417 18.77 -21.22 -54.59
N THR A 418 18.28 -21.96 -55.59
CA THR A 418 17.01 -22.74 -55.61
C THR A 418 15.73 -21.93 -55.92
N PRO A 419 15.26 -21.92 -57.19
CA PRO A 419 14.03 -21.24 -57.61
C PRO A 419 12.90 -22.27 -57.82
N LEU A 420 12.36 -22.88 -56.76
CA LEU A 420 11.37 -23.96 -56.94
C LEU A 420 10.02 -23.76 -56.25
N PHE A 421 9.86 -22.80 -55.33
CA PHE A 421 8.59 -22.64 -54.60
C PHE A 421 8.16 -21.19 -54.42
N SER A 422 6.84 -20.96 -54.37
CA SER A 422 6.29 -19.65 -54.08
C SER A 422 6.53 -19.27 -52.61
N ASP A 423 6.99 -18.05 -52.35
CA ASP A 423 7.29 -17.56 -50.98
C ASP A 423 6.09 -17.67 -50.03
N ASP A 424 4.87 -17.60 -50.58
CA ASP A 424 3.61 -17.69 -49.82
C ASP A 424 3.30 -19.13 -49.35
N GLU A 425 3.55 -20.15 -50.19
CA GLU A 425 3.34 -21.56 -49.83
C GLU A 425 4.36 -22.01 -48.77
N LEU A 426 5.62 -21.64 -48.94
CA LEU A 426 6.66 -21.98 -47.98
C LEU A 426 6.42 -21.29 -46.62
N PHE A 427 5.93 -20.06 -46.62
CA PHE A 427 5.53 -19.36 -45.40
C PHE A 427 4.33 -20.03 -44.71
N ALA A 428 3.37 -20.54 -45.48
CA ALA A 428 2.21 -21.24 -44.93
C ALA A 428 2.62 -22.57 -44.25
N HIS A 429 3.48 -23.38 -44.89
CA HIS A 429 4.00 -24.61 -44.30
C HIS A 429 4.89 -24.34 -43.08
N THR A 430 5.76 -23.33 -43.13
CA THR A 430 6.58 -22.91 -41.98
C THR A 430 5.70 -22.50 -40.81
N ARG A 431 4.63 -21.73 -41.06
CA ARG A 431 3.67 -21.34 -40.02
C ARG A 431 2.95 -22.55 -39.42
N ALA A 432 2.53 -23.52 -40.24
CA ALA A 432 1.83 -24.72 -39.76
C ALA A 432 2.72 -25.54 -38.81
N VAL A 433 3.94 -25.86 -39.24
CA VAL A 433 4.92 -26.60 -38.42
C VAL A 433 5.26 -25.84 -37.14
N GLN A 434 5.36 -24.51 -37.20
CA GLN A 434 5.62 -23.67 -36.03
C GLN A 434 4.45 -23.68 -35.03
N VAL A 435 3.19 -23.71 -35.50
CA VAL A 435 2.02 -23.81 -34.63
C VAL A 435 2.01 -25.16 -33.91
N ASP A 436 2.25 -26.25 -34.63
CA ASP A 436 2.27 -27.60 -34.04
C ASP A 436 3.39 -27.75 -32.99
N ALA A 437 4.57 -27.18 -33.28
CA ALA A 437 5.69 -27.17 -32.34
C ALA A 437 5.37 -26.35 -31.07
N ILE A 438 4.66 -25.23 -31.21
CA ILE A 438 4.20 -24.41 -30.07
C ILE A 438 3.16 -25.18 -29.24
N GLU A 439 2.21 -25.86 -29.88
CA GLU A 439 1.23 -26.69 -29.16
C GLU A 439 1.90 -27.82 -28.38
N HIS A 440 2.89 -28.50 -28.97
CA HIS A 440 3.67 -29.52 -28.26
C HIS A 440 4.35 -28.96 -27.00
N VAL A 441 4.93 -27.76 -27.08
CA VAL A 441 5.55 -27.09 -25.92
C VAL A 441 4.51 -26.68 -24.88
N ILE A 442 3.34 -26.21 -25.31
CA ILE A 442 2.25 -25.85 -24.39
C ILE A 442 1.78 -27.07 -23.59
N ASP A 443 1.57 -28.21 -24.25
CA ASP A 443 1.16 -29.44 -23.59
C ASP A 443 2.22 -29.93 -22.61
N ARG A 444 3.50 -29.88 -23.00
CA ARG A 444 4.62 -30.17 -22.11
C ARG A 444 4.65 -29.25 -20.88
N LEU A 445 4.38 -27.95 -21.06
CA LEU A 445 4.33 -26.99 -19.97
C LEU A 445 3.18 -27.27 -19.00
N TYR A 446 2.05 -27.80 -19.47
CA TYR A 446 0.97 -28.26 -18.58
C TYR A 446 1.38 -29.50 -17.78
N GLU A 447 2.06 -30.47 -18.40
CA GLU A 447 2.59 -31.64 -17.69
C GLU A 447 3.61 -31.23 -16.61
N GLU A 448 4.51 -30.31 -16.94
CA GLU A 448 5.53 -29.79 -16.03
C GLU A 448 4.96 -28.82 -14.98
N MET A 449 3.72 -28.32 -15.14
CA MET A 449 3.00 -27.65 -14.04
C MET A 449 2.44 -28.65 -13.02
N GLY A 450 2.18 -29.88 -13.43
CA GLY A 450 1.77 -30.98 -12.54
C GLY A 450 2.94 -31.71 -11.88
N ARG A 451 4.17 -31.49 -12.36
CA ARG A 451 5.40 -32.01 -11.78
C ARG A 451 6.11 -30.90 -11.01
N ASP A 452 6.62 -31.18 -9.82
CA ASP A 452 7.27 -30.17 -8.96
C ASP A 452 8.73 -29.87 -9.40
N THR A 453 9.04 -30.04 -10.69
CA THR A 453 10.37 -29.91 -11.32
C THR A 453 10.75 -28.46 -11.60
N TYR A 454 9.79 -27.66 -12.04
CA TYR A 454 9.95 -26.23 -12.31
C TYR A 454 8.93 -25.43 -11.52
N ASN A 455 9.32 -24.22 -11.09
CA ASN A 455 8.39 -23.33 -10.40
C ASN A 455 7.19 -23.03 -11.30
N THR A 456 5.98 -23.33 -10.82
CA THR A 456 4.70 -23.16 -11.52
C THR A 456 4.57 -21.75 -12.11
N GLU A 457 5.10 -20.73 -11.43
CA GLU A 457 5.12 -19.34 -11.91
C GLU A 457 5.90 -19.16 -13.22
N HIS A 458 7.04 -19.84 -13.35
CA HIS A 458 7.85 -19.81 -14.57
C HIS A 458 7.15 -20.53 -15.71
N CYS A 459 6.51 -21.66 -15.42
CA CYS A 459 5.70 -22.41 -16.38
C CYS A 459 4.52 -21.58 -16.89
N SER A 460 3.73 -20.97 -16.00
CA SER A 460 2.59 -20.13 -16.38
C SER A 460 3.02 -18.92 -17.23
N LYS A 461 4.12 -18.26 -16.85
CA LYS A 461 4.66 -17.12 -17.61
C LYS A 461 5.12 -17.53 -19.00
N LEU A 462 5.84 -18.64 -19.12
CA LEU A 462 6.32 -19.13 -20.41
C LEU A 462 5.16 -19.63 -21.29
N LEU A 463 4.17 -20.30 -20.70
CA LEU A 463 2.96 -20.76 -21.37
C LEU A 463 2.18 -19.60 -21.99
N LEU A 464 2.06 -18.47 -21.28
CA LEU A 464 1.44 -17.25 -21.81
C LEU A 464 2.23 -16.67 -23.00
N ASP A 465 3.56 -16.71 -22.96
CA ASP A 465 4.39 -16.26 -24.07
C ASP A 465 4.18 -17.14 -25.31
N TYR A 466 4.15 -18.48 -25.13
CA TYR A 466 3.89 -19.43 -26.22
C TYR A 466 2.48 -19.29 -26.79
N ARG A 467 1.44 -19.16 -25.95
CA ARG A 467 0.06 -18.92 -26.41
C ARG A 467 -0.13 -17.59 -27.12
N ARG A 468 0.56 -16.53 -26.70
CA ARG A 468 0.57 -15.27 -27.44
C ARG A 468 1.21 -15.46 -28.82
N GLY A 469 2.29 -16.22 -28.89
CA GLY A 469 2.92 -16.61 -30.16
C GLY A 469 1.95 -17.38 -31.07
N GLU A 470 1.32 -18.42 -30.53
CA GLU A 470 0.31 -19.22 -31.20
C GLU A 470 -0.85 -18.37 -31.75
N ALA A 471 -1.42 -17.51 -30.91
CA ALA A 471 -2.51 -16.62 -31.30
C ALA A 471 -2.11 -15.67 -32.43
N THR A 472 -0.87 -15.15 -32.41
CA THR A 472 -0.38 -14.31 -33.51
C THR A 472 -0.15 -15.07 -34.82
N LEU A 473 0.19 -16.36 -34.74
CA LEU A 473 0.36 -17.22 -35.91
C LEU A 473 -0.99 -17.70 -36.47
N ARG A 474 -1.97 -17.96 -35.61
CA ARG A 474 -3.33 -18.40 -35.97
C ARG A 474 -4.26 -17.26 -36.41
N ALA A 475 -3.98 -16.01 -36.02
CA ALA A 475 -4.87 -14.89 -36.33
C ALA A 475 -4.98 -14.60 -37.84
N ARG A 476 -6.20 -14.75 -38.37
CA ARG A 476 -6.82 -13.77 -39.28
C ARG A 476 -7.48 -12.68 -38.40
N PRO A 477 -7.48 -11.40 -38.81
CA PRO A 477 -7.90 -10.30 -37.95
C PRO A 477 -9.43 -10.31 -37.77
N ASN A 478 -9.94 -11.07 -36.79
CA ASN A 478 -11.34 -11.03 -36.38
C ASN A 478 -11.46 -10.41 -34.99
N VAL A 479 -12.00 -9.18 -34.96
CA VAL A 479 -12.17 -8.33 -33.77
C VAL A 479 -13.29 -8.82 -32.84
N GLY A 480 -14.25 -9.61 -33.34
CA GLY A 480 -15.44 -10.04 -32.58
C GLY A 480 -15.16 -11.01 -31.42
N VAL A 481 -14.21 -11.94 -31.58
CA VAL A 481 -13.89 -12.95 -30.55
C VAL A 481 -13.16 -12.35 -29.34
N SER A 482 -12.61 -11.13 -29.48
CA SER A 482 -11.87 -10.46 -28.40
C SER A 482 -12.79 -9.78 -27.39
N ALA A 483 -14.00 -9.38 -27.77
CA ALA A 483 -14.93 -8.70 -26.86
C ALA A 483 -15.62 -9.70 -25.92
N GLU A 484 -16.10 -10.81 -26.47
CA GLU A 484 -16.73 -11.89 -25.70
C GLU A 484 -15.76 -12.53 -24.70
N ALA A 485 -14.50 -12.75 -25.10
CA ALA A 485 -13.45 -13.24 -24.21
C ALA A 485 -13.09 -12.23 -23.10
N GLN A 486 -13.23 -10.93 -23.35
CA GLN A 486 -12.98 -9.88 -22.37
C GLN A 486 -14.09 -9.83 -21.32
N GLU A 487 -15.35 -9.94 -21.74
CA GLU A 487 -16.52 -9.99 -20.85
C GLU A 487 -16.49 -11.24 -19.96
N GLN A 488 -16.17 -12.41 -20.54
CA GLN A 488 -15.94 -13.63 -19.77
C GLN A 488 -14.78 -13.49 -18.77
N ALA A 489 -13.70 -12.79 -19.14
CA ALA A 489 -12.58 -12.53 -18.24
C ALA A 489 -12.96 -11.66 -17.04
N GLU A 490 -13.90 -10.72 -17.19
CA GLU A 490 -14.43 -9.95 -16.06
C GLU A 490 -15.26 -10.83 -15.11
N GLY A 491 -16.07 -11.75 -15.65
CA GLY A 491 -16.79 -12.74 -14.85
C GLY A 491 -15.86 -13.64 -14.03
N VAL A 492 -14.83 -14.21 -14.67
CA VAL A 492 -13.82 -15.04 -13.99
C VAL A 492 -13.02 -14.23 -12.97
N LYS A 493 -12.76 -12.94 -13.24
CA LYS A 493 -12.06 -12.06 -12.30
C LYS A 493 -12.88 -11.85 -11.02
N ARG A 494 -14.22 -11.73 -11.09
CA ARG A 494 -15.07 -11.68 -9.90
C ARG A 494 -15.01 -12.97 -9.09
N GLU A 495 -15.10 -14.12 -9.75
CA GLU A 495 -14.98 -15.43 -9.11
C GLU A 495 -13.62 -15.57 -8.40
N SER A 496 -12.54 -15.09 -9.04
CA SER A 496 -11.19 -15.13 -8.46
C SER A 496 -11.06 -14.37 -7.13
N TYR A 497 -11.81 -13.28 -6.94
CA TYR A 497 -11.80 -12.56 -5.66
C TYR A 497 -12.53 -13.33 -4.55
N GLY A 498 -13.55 -14.11 -4.91
CA GLY A 498 -14.19 -15.05 -4.00
C GLY A 498 -13.22 -16.15 -3.56
N ILE A 499 -12.44 -16.68 -4.50
CA ILE A 499 -11.37 -17.65 -4.22
C ILE A 499 -10.30 -17.04 -3.32
N GLU A 500 -9.79 -15.82 -3.64
CA GLU A 500 -8.78 -15.12 -2.81
C GLU A 500 -9.29 -14.92 -1.36
N LEU A 501 -10.58 -14.59 -1.17
CA LEU A 501 -11.20 -14.48 0.15
C LEU A 501 -11.33 -15.82 0.90
N GLY A 502 -11.59 -16.91 0.17
CA GLY A 502 -11.63 -18.27 0.69
C GLY A 502 -10.26 -18.69 1.21
N VAL A 503 -9.22 -18.56 0.38
CA VAL A 503 -7.83 -18.85 0.75
C VAL A 503 -7.39 -18.08 2.00
N ILE A 504 -7.76 -16.79 2.12
CA ILE A 504 -7.45 -15.99 3.32
C ILE A 504 -8.16 -16.54 4.56
N GLN A 505 -9.38 -17.04 4.43
CA GLN A 505 -10.12 -17.66 5.53
C GLN A 505 -9.45 -18.97 5.95
N ASP A 506 -9.09 -19.82 4.99
CA ASP A 506 -8.47 -21.12 5.25
C ASP A 506 -7.11 -20.95 5.95
N MET A 507 -6.28 -20.00 5.50
CA MET A 507 -5.01 -19.69 6.16
C MET A 507 -5.19 -19.12 7.58
N TYR A 508 -6.29 -18.40 7.83
CA TYR A 508 -6.60 -17.90 9.16
C TYR A 508 -7.05 -19.03 10.11
N GLU A 509 -7.85 -19.97 9.60
CA GLU A 509 -8.32 -21.13 10.36
C GLU A 509 -7.19 -22.13 10.63
N ALA A 510 -6.25 -22.30 9.70
CA ALA A 510 -5.04 -23.10 9.87
C ALA A 510 -4.03 -22.50 10.87
N GLY A 511 -4.17 -21.21 11.20
CA GLY A 511 -3.24 -20.50 12.09
C GLY A 511 -2.00 -19.93 11.40
N ASP A 512 -1.95 -19.96 10.07
CA ASP A 512 -0.83 -19.43 9.27
C ASP A 512 -0.76 -17.89 9.33
N ILE A 513 -1.90 -17.22 9.56
CA ILE A 513 -1.99 -15.75 9.62
C ILE A 513 -2.74 -15.26 10.86
N THR A 514 -2.33 -14.10 11.39
CA THR A 514 -3.00 -13.45 12.52
C THR A 514 -4.32 -12.79 12.12
N ARG A 515 -5.20 -12.54 13.11
CA ARG A 515 -6.47 -11.82 12.89
C ARG A 515 -6.29 -10.44 12.27
N VAL A 516 -5.20 -9.74 12.61
CA VAL A 516 -4.88 -8.41 12.05
C VAL A 516 -4.46 -8.52 10.59
N GLN A 517 -3.58 -9.47 10.27
CA GLN A 517 -3.16 -9.76 8.90
C GLN A 517 -4.35 -10.16 8.02
N SER A 518 -5.19 -11.09 8.48
CA SER A 518 -6.42 -11.51 7.78
C SER A 518 -7.36 -10.33 7.49
N LYS A 519 -7.62 -9.46 8.48
CA LYS A 519 -8.47 -8.27 8.29
C LYS A 519 -7.91 -7.32 7.23
N GLN A 520 -6.60 -7.11 7.21
CA GLN A 520 -5.93 -6.25 6.23
C GLN A 520 -5.99 -6.83 4.82
N LEU A 521 -5.71 -8.12 4.66
CA LEU A 521 -5.76 -8.83 3.38
C LEU A 521 -7.17 -8.81 2.78
N ARG A 522 -8.19 -9.17 3.58
CA ARG A 522 -9.60 -9.13 3.16
C ARG A 522 -10.03 -7.74 2.72
N ARG A 523 -9.63 -6.70 3.46
CA ARG A 523 -9.95 -5.31 3.09
C ARG A 523 -9.44 -4.96 1.70
N ASN A 524 -8.22 -5.39 1.35
CA ASN A 524 -7.67 -5.15 0.01
C ASN A 524 -8.48 -5.85 -1.08
N VAL A 525 -8.86 -7.12 -0.86
CA VAL A 525 -9.68 -7.89 -1.81
C VAL A 525 -11.05 -7.25 -2.01
N TYR A 526 -11.71 -6.82 -0.93
CA TYR A 526 -13.00 -6.13 -1.02
C TYR A 526 -12.92 -4.82 -1.82
N VAL A 527 -11.83 -4.05 -1.71
CA VAL A 527 -11.66 -2.84 -2.52
C VAL A 527 -11.52 -3.21 -4.01
N MET A 528 -10.74 -4.24 -4.32
CA MET A 528 -10.56 -4.71 -5.69
C MET A 528 -11.85 -5.30 -6.29
N SER A 529 -12.68 -5.96 -5.49
CA SER A 529 -13.97 -6.47 -5.94
C SER A 529 -14.95 -5.33 -6.25
N VAL A 530 -14.96 -4.25 -5.44
CA VAL A 530 -15.80 -3.07 -5.69
C VAL A 530 -15.43 -2.39 -7.02
N ASP A 531 -14.14 -2.22 -7.30
CA ASP A 531 -13.69 -1.60 -8.55
C ASP A 531 -14.10 -2.44 -9.78
N ALA A 532 -14.18 -3.76 -9.64
CA ALA A 532 -14.66 -4.65 -10.70
C ALA A 532 -16.18 -4.65 -10.88
N ASP A 533 -16.94 -4.29 -9.84
CA ASP A 533 -18.40 -4.18 -9.92
C ASP A 533 -18.86 -2.79 -10.42
N ALA A 534 -18.03 -1.75 -10.26
CA ALA A 534 -18.33 -0.39 -10.69
C ALA A 534 -18.02 -0.10 -12.18
N GLN A 535 -17.43 -1.07 -12.91
CA GLN A 535 -17.10 -0.95 -14.34
C GLN A 535 -18.23 -1.44 -15.27
N ILE A 536 -19.33 -1.95 -14.71
CA ILE A 536 -20.62 -2.20 -15.38
C ILE A 536 -21.46 -0.92 -15.33
#